data_AF-A0A7H9HY52-F1
#
_entry.id   AF-A0A7H9HY52-F1
#
_cell.length_a   1.000
_cell.length_b   1.000
_cell.length_c   1.000
_cell.angle_alpha   90.00
_cell.angle_beta   90.00
_cell.angle_gamma   90.00
#
_symmetry.space_group_name_H-M   'P 1'
#
loop_
_entity.id
_entity.type
_entity.pdbx_description
1 polymer ?
#
loop_
_entity_poly.entity_id
_entity_poly.type
_entity_poly.pdbx_seq_one_letter_code
_entity_poly.pdbx_strand_id
1 'polypeptide(L)'
;MASNNALDDVWISDSDSHDDKLSNDINKLRENHLKSGFLDGITQAKETNLQKGFDEGFPQGALLGSQVGQLLGLLQCLDQKYGDQDESLRQDFNTIQKEVRINKVLTKGMFNEDLNLVGEHPLLAKWKPIVKSHCDKYSVHTSV
;
A
#
# COMPACT_ATOMS: atom_id res chain seq x y z
N MET A 1 34.81 -21.29 79.87
CA MET A 1 34.61 -22.32 78.83
C MET A 1 33.30 -21.99 78.13
N ALA A 2 33.37 -21.91 76.80
CA ALA A 2 32.31 -21.43 75.91
C ALA A 2 31.02 -22.25 76.05
N SER A 3 29.89 -21.57 76.22
CA SER A 3 28.57 -22.17 76.03
C SER A 3 27.99 -21.62 74.72
N ASN A 4 28.36 -22.34 73.67
CA ASN A 4 27.76 -22.47 72.35
C ASN A 4 26.54 -21.59 72.04
N ASN A 5 26.81 -20.44 71.43
CA ASN A 5 25.84 -19.73 70.57
C ASN A 5 25.74 -20.41 69.18
N ALA A 6 25.80 -21.75 69.14
CA ALA A 6 26.00 -22.53 67.91
C ALA A 6 24.71 -23.15 67.36
N LEU A 7 23.54 -22.70 67.83
CA LEU A 7 22.24 -23.14 67.32
C LEU A 7 21.32 -21.99 66.88
N ASP A 8 21.73 -20.73 67.03
CA ASP A 8 20.94 -19.56 66.60
C ASP A 8 21.25 -19.14 65.14
N ASP A 9 22.23 -19.78 64.51
CA ASP A 9 22.70 -19.45 63.16
C ASP A 9 22.58 -20.67 62.23
N VAL A 10 21.43 -21.34 62.27
CA VAL A 10 21.10 -22.44 61.33
C VAL A 10 20.16 -21.97 60.22
N TRP A 11 19.53 -20.81 60.38
CA TRP A 11 18.51 -20.29 59.45
C TRP A 11 18.90 -18.97 58.75
N ILE A 12 20.17 -18.55 58.81
CA ILE A 12 20.73 -17.42 58.01
C ILE A 12 21.89 -17.91 57.13
N SER A 13 21.76 -19.07 56.49
CA SER A 13 22.82 -19.53 55.57
C SER A 13 22.37 -20.14 54.25
N ASP A 14 21.07 -20.28 53.98
CA ASP A 14 20.62 -20.74 52.65
C ASP A 14 19.20 -20.25 52.27
N SER A 15 18.75 -19.12 52.84
CA SER A 15 17.44 -18.53 52.52
C SER A 15 17.51 -17.24 51.68
N ASP A 16 18.64 -16.95 51.03
CA ASP A 16 18.86 -15.70 50.27
C ASP A 16 19.06 -15.92 48.76
N SER A 17 18.44 -16.94 48.17
CA SER A 17 18.69 -17.19 46.73
C SER A 17 17.54 -17.67 45.87
N HIS A 18 16.34 -17.91 46.40
CA HIS A 18 15.20 -18.29 45.57
C HIS A 18 14.20 -17.15 45.32
N ASP A 19 13.79 -16.41 46.35
CA ASP A 19 12.82 -15.30 46.19
C ASP A 19 13.42 -14.08 45.46
N ASP A 20 14.68 -13.72 45.71
CA ASP A 20 15.35 -12.64 44.98
C ASP A 20 15.65 -12.99 43.52
N LYS A 21 15.90 -14.28 43.21
CA LYS A 21 16.03 -14.74 41.82
C LYS A 21 14.69 -14.73 41.10
N LEU A 22 13.62 -15.19 41.76
CA LEU A 22 12.26 -15.12 41.23
C LEU A 22 11.84 -13.65 40.98
N SER A 23 12.12 -12.74 41.92
CA SER A 23 11.86 -11.31 41.77
C SER A 23 12.64 -10.71 40.60
N ASN A 24 13.94 -11.04 40.46
CA ASN A 24 14.76 -10.59 39.34
C ASN A 24 14.30 -11.17 37.98
N ASP A 25 13.89 -12.43 37.93
CA ASP A 25 13.41 -13.06 36.71
C ASP A 25 12.02 -12.54 36.29
N ILE A 26 11.15 -12.23 37.27
CA ILE A 26 9.88 -11.54 37.03
C ILE A 26 10.13 -10.11 36.52
N ASN A 27 11.12 -9.40 37.06
CA ASN A 27 11.49 -8.06 36.60
C ASN A 27 12.05 -8.08 35.18
N LYS A 28 12.94 -9.03 34.85
CA LYS A 28 13.43 -9.23 33.48
C LYS A 28 12.30 -9.58 32.52
N LEU A 29 11.37 -10.43 32.92
CA LEU A 29 10.21 -10.80 32.10
C LEU A 29 9.32 -9.57 31.84
N ARG A 30 9.07 -8.75 32.87
CA ARG A 30 8.33 -7.49 32.74
C ARG A 30 9.05 -6.52 31.80
N GLU A 31 10.36 -6.33 31.94
CA GLU A 31 11.13 -5.48 31.02
C GLU A 31 11.06 -5.97 29.59
N ASN A 32 11.17 -7.28 29.38
CA ASN A 32 11.05 -7.88 28.05
C ASN A 32 9.66 -7.64 27.47
N HIS A 33 8.59 -7.86 28.25
CA HIS A 33 7.22 -7.57 27.80
C HIS A 33 6.98 -6.08 27.53
N LEU A 34 7.54 -5.18 28.32
CA LEU A 34 7.45 -3.73 28.08
C LEU A 34 8.16 -3.33 26.79
N LYS A 35 9.38 -3.84 26.57
CA LYS A 35 10.15 -3.58 25.34
C LYS A 35 9.44 -4.17 24.13
N SER A 36 8.95 -5.41 24.23
CA SER A 36 8.17 -6.06 23.17
C SER A 36 6.88 -5.32 22.88
N GLY A 37 6.11 -4.92 23.89
CA GLY A 37 4.85 -4.18 23.71
C GLY A 37 5.06 -2.77 23.13
N PHE A 38 6.15 -2.08 23.50
CA PHE A 38 6.50 -0.80 22.89
C PHE A 38 6.89 -0.94 21.42
N LEU A 39 7.70 -1.95 21.09
CA LEU A 39 8.09 -2.22 19.71
C LEU A 39 6.89 -2.62 18.86
N ASP A 40 6.02 -3.47 19.41
CA ASP A 40 4.78 -3.91 18.77
C ASP A 40 3.83 -2.72 18.55
N GLY A 41 3.64 -1.87 19.55
CA GLY A 41 2.83 -0.65 19.43
C GLY A 41 3.35 0.31 18.35
N ILE A 42 4.66 0.50 18.22
CA ILE A 42 5.24 1.32 17.14
C ILE A 42 5.02 0.66 15.77
N THR A 43 5.22 -0.65 15.70
CA THR A 43 5.10 -1.39 14.44
C THR A 43 3.66 -1.37 13.95
N GLN A 44 2.72 -1.68 14.84
CA GLN A 44 1.28 -1.60 14.61
C GLN A 44 0.86 -0.18 14.22
N ALA A 45 1.34 0.86 14.91
CA ALA A 45 1.01 2.25 14.57
C ALA A 45 1.51 2.64 13.16
N LYS A 46 2.69 2.15 12.74
CA LYS A 46 3.20 2.41 11.38
C LYS A 46 2.39 1.67 10.32
N GLU A 47 2.08 0.41 10.56
CA GLU A 47 1.31 -0.43 9.64
C GLU A 47 -0.12 0.09 9.47
N THR A 48 -0.79 0.41 10.57
CA THR A 48 -2.17 0.96 10.54
C THR A 48 -2.26 2.28 9.80
N ASN A 49 -1.30 3.19 10.00
CA ASN A 49 -1.28 4.46 9.26
C ASN A 49 -0.97 4.27 7.77
N LEU A 50 -0.06 3.35 7.44
CA LEU A 50 0.25 3.01 6.04
C LEU A 50 -0.99 2.43 5.33
N GLN A 51 -1.64 1.44 5.95
CA GLN A 51 -2.80 0.79 5.39
C GLN A 51 -3.96 1.77 5.23
N LYS A 52 -4.19 2.62 6.23
CA LYS A 52 -5.21 3.67 6.16
C LYS A 52 -4.97 4.63 4.98
N GLY A 53 -3.73 5.09 4.80
CA GLY A 53 -3.38 5.94 3.66
C GLY A 53 -3.54 5.23 2.31
N PHE A 54 -3.27 3.92 2.25
CA PHE A 54 -3.53 3.12 1.06
C PHE A 54 -5.02 2.98 0.77
N ASP A 55 -5.83 2.64 1.78
CA ASP A 55 -7.28 2.46 1.65
C ASP A 55 -7.98 3.76 1.22
N GLU A 56 -7.45 4.92 1.63
CA GLU A 56 -7.92 6.24 1.21
C GLU A 56 -7.55 6.55 -0.26
N GLY A 57 -6.31 6.28 -0.68
CA GLY A 57 -5.83 6.60 -2.03
C GLY A 57 -6.16 5.57 -3.12
N PHE A 58 -6.33 4.30 -2.75
CA PHE A 58 -6.50 3.19 -3.69
C PHE A 58 -7.78 3.30 -4.54
N PRO A 59 -8.97 3.62 -4.00
CA PRO A 59 -10.19 3.74 -4.80
C PRO A 59 -10.07 4.78 -5.92
N GLN A 60 -9.42 5.91 -5.64
CA GLN A 60 -9.23 6.98 -6.61
C GLN A 60 -8.26 6.57 -7.74
N GLY A 61 -7.15 5.93 -7.37
CA GLY A 61 -6.20 5.36 -8.33
C GLY A 61 -6.84 4.25 -9.17
N ALA A 62 -7.66 3.41 -8.57
CA ALA A 62 -8.38 2.32 -9.24
C ALA A 62 -9.41 2.84 -10.25
N LEU A 63 -10.16 3.90 -9.91
CA LEU A 63 -11.11 4.52 -10.82
C LEU A 63 -10.40 5.09 -12.05
N LEU A 64 -9.29 5.80 -11.86
CA LEU A 64 -8.48 6.34 -12.95
C LEU A 64 -7.88 5.22 -13.81
N GLY A 65 -7.32 4.19 -13.17
CA GLY A 65 -6.77 3.01 -13.84
C GLY A 65 -7.84 2.27 -14.67
N SER A 66 -9.06 2.17 -14.17
CA SER A 66 -10.18 1.55 -14.89
C SER A 66 -10.56 2.34 -16.14
N GLN A 67 -10.69 3.66 -16.05
CA GLN A 67 -11.02 4.52 -17.21
C GLN A 67 -9.94 4.43 -18.29
N VAL A 68 -8.67 4.50 -17.89
CA VAL A 68 -7.53 4.40 -18.78
C VAL A 68 -7.44 3.02 -19.42
N GLY A 69 -7.67 1.96 -18.65
CA GLY A 69 -7.71 0.58 -19.13
C GLY A 69 -8.82 0.34 -20.15
N GLN A 70 -10.01 0.90 -19.95
CA GLN A 70 -11.11 0.82 -20.90
C GLN A 70 -10.76 1.47 -22.24
N LEU A 71 -10.22 2.69 -22.21
CA LEU A 71 -9.78 3.40 -23.42
C LEU A 71 -8.73 2.62 -24.20
N LEU A 72 -7.71 2.08 -23.51
CA LEU A 72 -6.66 1.28 -24.13
C LEU A 72 -7.21 -0.04 -24.70
N GLY A 73 -8.09 -0.71 -23.96
CA GLY A 73 -8.72 -1.96 -24.38
C GLY A 73 -9.58 -1.77 -25.63
N LEU A 74 -10.38 -0.70 -25.71
CA LEU A 74 -11.18 -0.40 -26.89
C LEU A 74 -10.32 -0.17 -28.13
N LEU A 75 -9.27 0.66 -28.01
CA LEU A 75 -8.32 0.89 -29.10
C LEU A 75 -7.61 -0.40 -29.52
N GLN A 76 -7.22 -1.25 -28.57
CA GLN A 76 -6.58 -2.53 -28.86
C GLN A 76 -7.51 -3.46 -29.64
N CYS A 77 -8.79 -3.54 -29.25
CA CYS A 77 -9.78 -4.35 -29.97
C CYS A 77 -10.01 -3.83 -31.38
N LEU A 78 -10.06 -2.50 -31.56
CA LEU A 78 -10.19 -1.88 -32.87
C LEU A 78 -8.95 -2.16 -33.75
N ASP A 79 -7.75 -2.00 -33.20
CA ASP A 79 -6.49 -2.28 -33.93
C ASP A 79 -6.38 -3.75 -34.33
N GLN A 80 -6.80 -4.68 -33.46
CA GLN A 80 -6.78 -6.10 -33.79
C GLN A 80 -7.74 -6.44 -34.94
N LYS A 81 -8.88 -5.75 -35.04
CA LYS A 81 -9.91 -6.03 -36.04
C LYS A 81 -9.71 -5.28 -37.36
N TYR A 82 -9.21 -4.05 -37.30
CA TYR A 82 -9.12 -3.13 -38.43
C TYR A 82 -7.70 -2.61 -38.70
N GLY A 83 -6.70 -3.03 -37.92
CA GLY A 83 -5.34 -2.50 -38.00
C GLY A 83 -4.59 -2.83 -39.29
N ASP A 84 -5.08 -3.77 -40.10
CA ASP A 84 -4.55 -4.02 -41.45
C ASP A 84 -5.10 -3.03 -42.49
N GLN A 85 -6.18 -2.31 -42.18
CA GLN A 85 -6.85 -1.36 -43.07
C GLN A 85 -6.54 0.10 -42.71
N ASP A 86 -6.33 0.39 -41.43
CA ASP A 86 -6.04 1.74 -40.93
C ASP A 86 -4.68 1.81 -40.21
N GLU A 87 -3.66 2.29 -40.93
CA GLU A 87 -2.34 2.55 -40.33
C GLU A 87 -2.40 3.69 -39.29
N SER A 88 -3.34 4.64 -39.46
CA SER A 88 -3.58 5.72 -38.49
C SER A 88 -4.00 5.21 -37.10
N LEU A 89 -4.85 4.19 -37.06
CA LEU A 89 -5.31 3.54 -35.82
C LEU A 89 -4.15 2.84 -35.12
N ARG A 90 -3.28 2.16 -35.88
CA ARG A 90 -2.06 1.52 -35.35
C ARG A 90 -1.09 2.56 -34.78
N GLN A 91 -0.96 3.73 -35.40
CA GLN A 91 -0.13 4.83 -34.89
C GLN A 91 -0.71 5.43 -33.60
N ASP A 92 -2.02 5.66 -33.55
CA ASP A 92 -2.72 6.14 -32.35
C ASP A 92 -2.58 5.16 -31.19
N PHE A 93 -2.74 3.85 -31.45
CA PHE A 93 -2.55 2.79 -30.46
C PHE A 93 -1.13 2.79 -29.88
N ASN A 94 -0.11 2.85 -30.75
CA ASN A 94 1.28 2.92 -30.31
C ASN A 94 1.58 4.18 -29.50
N THR A 95 0.91 5.28 -29.81
CA THR A 95 1.09 6.57 -29.11
C THR A 95 0.45 6.52 -27.73
N ILE A 96 -0.82 6.09 -27.64
CA ILE A 96 -1.50 5.97 -26.35
C ILE A 96 -0.77 4.98 -25.45
N GLN A 97 -0.30 3.84 -25.97
CA GLN A 97 0.42 2.83 -25.18
C GLN A 97 1.73 3.38 -24.56
N LYS A 98 2.43 4.28 -25.27
CA LYS A 98 3.65 4.94 -24.76
C LYS A 98 3.34 6.05 -23.73
N GLU A 99 2.20 6.71 -23.87
CA GLU A 99 1.75 7.79 -22.99
C GLU A 99 1.11 7.26 -21.70
N VAL A 100 0.33 6.19 -21.78
CA VAL A 100 -0.53 5.63 -20.72
C VAL A 100 0.20 4.72 -19.71
N ARG A 101 1.53 4.61 -19.78
CA ARG A 101 2.27 3.85 -18.75
C ARG A 101 1.88 4.36 -17.36
N ILE A 102 1.55 3.44 -16.45
CA ILE A 102 1.02 3.73 -15.10
C ILE A 102 1.89 4.78 -14.37
N ASN A 103 3.20 4.71 -14.53
CA ASN A 103 4.16 5.65 -13.95
C ASN A 103 4.00 7.11 -14.43
N LYS A 104 3.40 7.34 -15.60
CA LYS A 104 3.10 8.67 -16.14
C LYS A 104 1.70 9.15 -15.74
N VAL A 105 0.75 8.22 -15.63
CA VAL A 105 -0.65 8.52 -15.27
C VAL A 105 -0.76 8.87 -13.78
N LEU A 106 -0.04 8.16 -12.92
CA LEU A 106 -0.05 8.37 -11.47
C LEU A 106 1.12 9.25 -11.02
N THR A 107 1.32 10.38 -11.68
CA THR A 107 2.40 11.31 -11.29
C THR A 107 2.02 12.08 -10.03
N LYS A 108 2.93 12.14 -9.04
CA LYS A 108 2.73 12.83 -7.75
C LYS A 108 2.25 14.30 -7.90
N GLY A 109 2.63 14.99 -8.98
CA GLY A 109 2.23 16.37 -9.23
C GLY A 109 0.76 16.58 -9.62
N MET A 110 -0.01 15.51 -9.87
CA MET A 110 -1.43 15.57 -10.26
C MET A 110 -2.39 15.33 -9.08
N PHE A 111 -1.85 14.94 -7.93
CA PHE A 111 -2.61 14.68 -6.72
C PHE A 111 -2.38 15.81 -5.72
N ASN A 112 -3.46 16.29 -5.11
CA ASN A 112 -3.37 17.17 -3.95
C ASN A 112 -2.86 16.40 -2.73
N GLU A 113 -2.58 17.14 -1.66
CA GLU A 113 -2.16 16.59 -0.37
C GLU A 113 -3.15 15.54 0.18
N ASP A 114 -4.44 15.67 -0.18
CA ASP A 114 -5.51 14.72 0.14
C ASP A 114 -5.65 13.54 -0.85
N LEU A 115 -4.66 13.31 -1.73
CA LEU A 115 -4.69 12.29 -2.80
C LEU A 115 -5.87 12.43 -3.80
N ASN A 116 -6.53 13.59 -3.79
CA ASN A 116 -7.60 13.91 -4.72
C ASN A 116 -7.04 14.35 -6.08
N LEU A 117 -7.72 13.94 -7.16
CA LEU A 117 -7.42 14.41 -8.51
C LEU A 117 -7.89 15.87 -8.65
N VAL A 118 -6.97 16.76 -9.02
CA VAL A 118 -7.33 18.13 -9.38
C VAL A 118 -7.68 18.19 -10.86
N GLY A 119 -8.97 18.01 -11.18
CA GLY A 119 -9.48 18.09 -12.54
C GLY A 119 -9.33 16.80 -13.35
N GLU A 120 -9.66 16.88 -14.65
CA GLU A 120 -9.51 15.75 -15.57
C GLU A 120 -8.04 15.53 -15.95
N HIS A 121 -7.60 14.27 -15.95
CA HIS A 121 -6.26 13.92 -16.39
C HIS A 121 -6.03 14.36 -17.85
N PRO A 122 -4.94 15.07 -18.18
CA PRO A 122 -4.73 15.64 -19.51
C PRO A 122 -4.71 14.59 -20.62
N LEU A 123 -4.19 13.38 -20.32
CA LEU A 123 -4.26 12.27 -21.28
C LEU A 123 -5.71 11.79 -21.50
N LEU A 124 -6.55 11.75 -20.47
CA LEU A 124 -7.94 11.35 -20.64
C LEU A 124 -8.70 12.38 -21.48
N ALA A 125 -8.50 13.68 -21.21
CA ALA A 125 -9.11 14.74 -21.98
C ALA A 125 -8.72 14.70 -23.48
N LYS A 126 -7.45 14.39 -23.78
CA LYS A 126 -6.96 14.23 -25.16
C LYS A 126 -7.53 13.00 -25.85
N TRP A 127 -7.52 11.84 -25.18
CA TRP A 127 -7.80 10.55 -25.83
C TRP A 127 -9.29 10.17 -25.84
N LYS A 128 -10.10 10.64 -24.89
CA LYS A 128 -11.58 10.46 -24.92
C LYS A 128 -12.22 10.81 -26.28
N PRO A 129 -12.00 12.02 -26.87
CA PRO A 129 -12.63 12.38 -28.14
C PRO A 129 -12.08 11.60 -29.34
N ILE A 130 -10.80 11.24 -29.33
CA ILE A 130 -10.15 10.46 -30.40
C ILE A 130 -10.75 9.06 -30.45
N VAL A 131 -10.85 8.40 -29.28
CA VAL A 131 -11.45 7.06 -29.18
C VAL A 131 -12.92 7.09 -29.56
N LYS A 132 -13.67 8.12 -29.15
CA LYS A 132 -15.07 8.29 -29.54
C LYS A 132 -15.22 8.38 -31.07
N SER A 133 -14.39 9.17 -31.73
CA SER A 133 -14.39 9.29 -33.20
C SER A 133 -14.12 7.95 -33.90
N HIS A 134 -13.17 7.17 -33.38
CA HIS A 134 -12.89 5.81 -33.89
C HIS A 134 -14.05 4.84 -33.62
N CYS A 135 -14.65 4.88 -32.43
CA CYS A 135 -15.84 4.07 -32.11
C CYS A 135 -17.02 4.37 -33.03
N ASP A 136 -17.27 5.66 -33.32
CA ASP A 136 -18.33 6.11 -34.21
C ASP A 136 -18.07 5.64 -35.66
N LYS A 137 -16.82 5.75 -36.14
CA LYS A 137 -16.40 5.27 -37.47
C LYS A 137 -16.69 3.78 -37.66
N TYR A 138 -16.48 2.99 -36.62
CA TYR A 138 -16.65 1.53 -36.67
C TYR A 138 -18.00 1.04 -36.15
N SER A 139 -18.91 1.97 -35.78
CA SER A 139 -20.26 1.69 -35.25
C SER A 139 -20.25 0.59 -34.19
N VAL A 140 -19.23 0.61 -33.32
CA VAL A 140 -19.15 -0.35 -32.22
C VAL A 140 -20.19 0.09 -31.20
N HIS A 141 -21.23 -0.73 -31.01
CA HIS A 141 -22.25 -0.49 -29.99
C HIS A 141 -21.67 -0.82 -28.61
N THR A 142 -20.76 0.01 -28.14
CA THR A 142 -20.27 -0.05 -26.76
C THR A 142 -21.31 0.58 -25.85
N SER A 143 -22.05 -0.27 -25.14
CA SER A 143 -22.82 0.15 -23.97
C SER A 143 -21.83 0.41 -22.83
N VAL A 144 -21.33 1.64 -22.75
CA VAL A 144 -20.65 2.18 -21.56
C VAL A 144 -21.63 3.07 -20.83
#